data_AF-A0A2M7NGJ1-F1
#
_entry.id   AF-A0A2M7NGJ1-F1
#
_cell.length_a   1.000
_cell.length_b   1.000
_cell.length_c   1.000
_cell.angle_alpha   90.00
_cell.angle_beta   90.00
_cell.angle_gamma   90.00
#
_symmetry.space_group_name_H-M   'P 1'
#
loop_
_entity.id
_entity.type
_entity.pdbx_description
1 polymer ?
#
loop_
_entity_poly.entity_id
_entity_poly.type
_entity_poly.pdbx_seq_one_letter_code
_entity_poly.pdbx_strand_id
1 'polypeptide(L)'
;MKKIFFVFILFIACACQANTSQALSAEAQDYELQSQSVLSDSLMVNIQKKIYDTFVSTMMTQKNQALLDLNDQLTALHKEKKQNLILYWQSYLHYYNAIYHLKTQDKDNAEKQIDKGIELLEDMENKNSEDYALLAMLQSFSMQFKSGVKAPFISKNVESNAQKAEKLDAKNVRAYYVQASNDYYTPEQYGGGKKAEKLLLKAVSLPEQSIKSPYLPSWGKEEAYEMLTKLYIKAEKWEEAKKYYQEGIEAYPNSYVISQLATKLVGK
;
A
#
# COMPACT_ATOMS: atom_id res chain seq x y z
N MET A 1 69.29 26.59 4.82
CA MET A 1 68.61 27.04 6.08
C MET A 1 67.22 27.50 5.67
N LYS A 2 66.06 26.97 6.09
CA LYS A 2 65.65 26.16 7.25
C LYS A 2 64.79 24.97 6.78
N LYS A 3 64.91 23.85 7.51
CA LYS A 3 64.04 22.66 7.48
C LYS A 3 62.77 22.93 8.29
N ILE A 4 61.62 22.34 7.93
CA ILE A 4 60.48 21.91 8.79
C ILE A 4 59.66 20.94 7.91
N PHE A 5 59.80 19.63 8.05
CA PHE A 5 59.10 18.66 8.93
C PHE A 5 57.78 18.11 8.35
N PHE A 6 57.82 16.79 8.10
CA PHE A 6 56.75 15.87 7.71
C PHE A 6 55.60 15.83 8.73
N VAL A 7 54.35 15.70 8.27
CA VAL A 7 53.34 14.80 8.89
C VAL A 7 52.46 14.20 7.78
N PHE A 8 52.55 12.87 7.65
CA PHE A 8 51.57 12.01 6.97
C PHE A 8 50.36 11.84 7.91
N ILE A 9 49.13 12.07 7.42
CA ILE A 9 47.93 11.52 8.05
C ILE A 9 47.15 10.75 6.97
N LEU A 10 47.38 9.43 6.97
CA LEU A 10 46.36 8.45 6.62
C LEU A 10 45.38 8.42 7.80
N PHE A 11 44.06 8.49 7.58
CA PHE A 11 43.08 7.52 8.13
C PHE A 11 41.61 7.92 7.87
N ILE A 12 40.83 6.87 7.60
CA ILE A 12 39.38 6.68 7.82
C ILE A 12 38.43 7.24 6.75
N ALA A 13 38.13 6.36 5.79
CA ALA A 13 36.76 6.18 5.31
C ALA A 13 35.85 5.81 6.49
N CYS A 14 34.84 6.63 6.81
CA CYS A 14 33.55 6.16 7.33
C CYS A 14 32.54 7.31 7.45
N ALA A 15 31.26 6.93 7.37
CA ALA A 15 30.09 7.69 7.82
C ALA A 15 29.46 8.73 6.87
N CYS A 16 29.04 8.27 5.68
CA CYS A 16 27.75 8.70 5.13
C CYS A 16 26.66 7.69 5.54
N GLN A 17 26.36 7.60 6.84
CA GLN A 17 25.23 6.83 7.37
C GLN A 17 24.43 7.60 8.44
N ALA A 18 24.64 8.91 8.60
CA ALA A 18 24.01 9.66 9.68
C ALA A 18 22.64 10.29 9.37
N ASN A 19 22.20 10.33 8.10
CA ASN A 19 20.95 11.04 7.75
C ASN A 19 19.76 10.13 7.42
N THR A 20 19.95 8.82 7.33
CA THR A 20 18.85 7.90 7.01
C THR A 20 18.12 7.43 8.26
N SER A 21 18.81 7.28 9.40
CA SER A 21 18.20 6.85 10.69
C SER A 21 17.30 7.92 11.32
N GLN A 22 17.62 9.20 11.14
CA GLN A 22 16.85 10.32 11.72
C GLN A 22 15.52 10.58 10.99
N ALA A 23 15.47 10.39 9.67
CA ALA A 23 14.22 10.45 8.92
C ALA A 23 13.32 9.23 9.18
N LEU A 24 13.94 8.04 9.35
CA LEU A 24 13.25 6.79 9.69
C LEU A 24 12.55 6.81 11.04
N SER A 25 13.12 7.52 12.01
CA SER A 25 12.44 7.76 13.27
C SER A 25 11.33 8.77 13.03
N ALA A 26 11.60 9.93 12.42
CA ALA A 26 10.64 11.03 12.34
C ALA A 26 9.23 10.70 11.80
N GLU A 27 9.07 9.84 10.79
CA GLU A 27 7.75 9.58 10.13
C GLU A 27 6.92 8.49 10.83
N ALA A 28 7.54 7.36 11.21
CA ALA A 28 6.87 6.36 12.04
C ALA A 28 6.58 6.94 13.43
N GLN A 29 7.45 7.83 13.90
CA GLN A 29 7.31 8.62 15.10
C GLN A 29 6.29 9.75 14.90
N ASP A 30 6.04 10.27 13.69
CA ASP A 30 4.96 11.24 13.44
C ASP A 30 3.59 10.57 13.57
N TYR A 31 3.39 9.39 12.95
CA TYR A 31 2.16 8.62 13.19
C TYR A 31 2.08 8.12 14.64
N GLU A 32 3.15 7.60 15.26
CA GLU A 32 3.13 7.17 16.68
C GLU A 32 2.92 8.33 17.67
N LEU A 33 3.55 9.48 17.46
CA LEU A 33 3.40 10.68 18.31
C LEU A 33 2.02 11.29 18.14
N GLN A 34 1.49 11.37 16.91
CA GLN A 34 0.14 11.86 16.65
C GLN A 34 -0.92 10.88 17.17
N SER A 35 -0.64 9.57 17.20
CA SER A 35 -1.62 8.53 17.54
C SER A 35 -1.54 7.99 18.97
N GLN A 36 -0.67 8.48 19.87
CA GLN A 36 -0.58 7.99 21.26
C GLN A 36 -1.94 7.88 22.00
N SER A 37 -2.94 8.71 21.67
CA SER A 37 -4.29 8.64 22.24
C SER A 37 -5.25 7.65 21.55
N VAL A 38 -4.87 7.09 20.40
CA VAL A 38 -5.60 6.09 19.58
C VAL A 38 -4.97 4.71 19.69
N LEU A 39 -3.65 4.65 19.93
CA LEU A 39 -2.86 3.41 20.11
C LEU A 39 -3.23 2.62 21.38
N SER A 40 -4.28 3.00 22.09
CA SER A 40 -4.88 2.25 23.20
C SER A 40 -6.34 1.85 22.94
N ASP A 41 -6.96 2.29 21.84
CA ASP A 41 -8.34 1.93 21.53
C ASP A 41 -8.41 0.50 21.00
N SER A 42 -9.19 -0.34 21.67
CA SER A 42 -9.38 -1.75 21.31
C SER A 42 -9.91 -1.96 19.89
N LEU A 43 -10.64 -0.98 19.32
CA LEU A 43 -11.13 -1.03 17.95
C LEU A 43 -9.94 -1.07 16.98
N MET A 44 -8.92 -0.25 17.25
CA MET A 44 -7.79 0.01 16.37
C MET A 44 -6.70 -1.08 16.43
N VAL A 45 -6.65 -1.86 17.50
CA VAL A 45 -5.70 -2.99 17.63
C VAL A 45 -5.94 -4.01 16.52
N ASN A 46 -4.95 -4.24 15.65
CA ASN A 46 -5.04 -5.14 14.49
C ASN A 46 -6.15 -4.77 13.50
N ILE A 47 -6.49 -3.49 13.37
CA ILE A 47 -7.60 -3.01 12.55
C ILE A 47 -7.53 -3.47 11.08
N GLN A 48 -6.33 -3.53 10.48
CA GLN A 48 -6.17 -4.08 9.12
C GLN A 48 -6.72 -5.50 9.01
N LYS A 49 -6.36 -6.36 9.97
CA LYS A 49 -6.83 -7.75 10.02
C LYS A 49 -8.34 -7.79 10.28
N LYS A 50 -8.86 -6.95 11.18
CA LYS A 50 -10.30 -6.88 11.44
C LYS A 50 -11.07 -6.52 10.18
N ILE A 51 -10.66 -5.49 9.44
CA ILE A 51 -11.28 -5.07 8.18
C ILE A 51 -11.28 -6.24 7.19
N TYR A 52 -10.14 -6.92 7.02
CA TYR A 52 -10.02 -8.03 6.09
C TYR A 52 -10.88 -9.24 6.50
N ASP A 53 -10.83 -9.65 7.77
CA ASP A 53 -11.65 -10.76 8.30
C ASP A 53 -13.15 -10.45 8.14
N THR A 54 -13.57 -9.21 8.44
CA THR A 54 -14.96 -8.77 8.23
C THR A 54 -15.34 -8.83 6.76
N PHE A 55 -14.48 -8.36 5.86
CA PHE A 55 -14.69 -8.47 4.41
C PHE A 55 -14.85 -9.93 3.97
N VAL A 56 -13.95 -10.83 4.37
CA VAL A 56 -14.03 -12.27 4.05
C VAL A 56 -15.34 -12.87 4.57
N SER A 57 -15.72 -12.57 5.82
CA SER A 57 -16.98 -13.03 6.40
C SER A 57 -18.20 -12.52 5.63
N THR A 58 -18.20 -11.25 5.23
CA THR A 58 -19.25 -10.65 4.39
C THR A 58 -19.31 -11.30 3.02
N MET A 59 -18.18 -11.63 2.39
CA MET A 59 -18.14 -12.38 1.13
C MET A 59 -18.75 -13.78 1.26
N MET A 60 -18.47 -14.48 2.37
CA MET A 60 -19.02 -15.82 2.63
C MET A 60 -20.52 -15.82 2.93
N THR A 61 -20.98 -14.83 3.72
CA THR A 61 -22.38 -14.75 4.16
C THR A 61 -23.28 -13.95 3.23
N GLN A 62 -22.69 -13.19 2.30
CA GLN A 62 -23.33 -12.20 1.45
C GLN A 62 -24.11 -11.13 2.22
N LYS A 63 -23.74 -10.87 3.49
CA LYS A 63 -24.34 -9.84 4.35
C LYS A 63 -23.32 -8.75 4.65
N ASN A 64 -23.60 -7.52 4.25
CA ASN A 64 -22.69 -6.38 4.43
C ASN A 64 -22.83 -5.65 5.77
N GLN A 65 -23.78 -6.04 6.63
CA GLN A 65 -24.04 -5.35 7.90
C GLN A 65 -22.78 -5.19 8.76
N ALA A 66 -21.93 -6.22 8.86
CA ALA A 66 -20.71 -6.14 9.65
C ALA A 66 -19.69 -5.10 9.14
N LEU A 67 -19.61 -4.88 7.82
CA LEU A 67 -18.80 -3.80 7.24
C LEU A 67 -19.38 -2.42 7.56
N LEU A 68 -20.72 -2.29 7.53
CA LEU A 68 -21.41 -1.05 7.89
C LEU A 68 -21.22 -0.72 9.38
N ASP A 69 -21.39 -1.70 10.26
CA ASP A 69 -21.20 -1.55 11.71
C ASP A 69 -19.75 -1.14 12.05
N LEU A 70 -18.76 -1.70 11.34
CA LEU A 70 -17.36 -1.32 11.52
C LEU A 70 -17.08 0.10 11.03
N ASN A 71 -17.71 0.52 9.92
CA ASN A 71 -17.61 1.89 9.43
C ASN A 71 -18.22 2.90 10.41
N ASP A 72 -19.36 2.57 11.01
CA ASP A 72 -20.01 3.43 11.99
C ASP A 72 -19.17 3.58 13.27
N GLN A 73 -18.54 2.49 13.71
CA GLN A 73 -17.58 2.51 14.83
C GLN A 73 -16.36 3.41 14.54
N LEU A 74 -15.75 3.28 13.36
CA LEU A 74 -14.63 4.15 12.96
C LEU A 74 -15.06 5.62 12.83
N THR A 75 -16.26 5.87 12.29
CA THR A 75 -16.83 7.22 12.19
C THR A 75 -17.03 7.85 13.57
N ALA A 76 -17.60 7.10 14.52
CA ALA A 76 -17.79 7.55 15.90
C ALA A 76 -16.45 7.82 16.59
N LEU A 77 -15.48 6.91 16.44
CA LEU A 77 -14.14 7.07 17.02
C LEU A 77 -13.42 8.29 16.44
N HIS A 78 -13.53 8.53 15.13
CA HIS A 78 -12.93 9.71 14.51
C HIS A 78 -13.55 11.01 15.04
N LYS A 79 -14.87 11.07 15.25
CA LYS A 79 -15.52 12.25 15.85
C LYS A 79 -14.99 12.57 17.24
N GLU A 80 -14.67 11.56 18.03
CA GLU A 80 -14.10 11.72 19.37
C GLU A 80 -12.63 12.11 19.34
N LYS A 81 -11.81 11.35 18.59
CA LYS A 81 -10.35 11.47 18.65
C LYS A 81 -9.76 12.47 17.66
N LYS A 82 -10.40 12.66 16.50
CA LYS A 82 -9.98 13.54 15.38
C LYS A 82 -8.58 13.22 14.85
N GLN A 83 -8.38 11.95 14.47
CA GLN A 83 -7.05 11.41 14.13
C GLN A 83 -7.03 10.83 12.72
N ASN A 84 -6.04 11.25 11.93
CA ASN A 84 -5.88 10.85 10.52
C ASN A 84 -5.79 9.33 10.34
N LEU A 85 -5.16 8.62 11.28
CA LEU A 85 -5.06 7.16 11.21
C LEU A 85 -6.44 6.48 11.18
N ILE A 86 -7.45 7.06 11.83
CA ILE A 86 -8.82 6.50 11.80
C ILE A 86 -9.43 6.71 10.42
N LEU A 87 -9.27 7.91 9.83
CA LEU A 87 -9.72 8.19 8.47
C LEU A 87 -9.02 7.31 7.44
N TYR A 88 -7.73 7.04 7.63
CA TYR A 88 -6.97 6.09 6.81
C TYR A 88 -7.65 4.71 6.81
N TRP A 89 -7.91 4.16 8.00
CA TRP A 89 -8.53 2.83 8.11
C TRP A 89 -9.98 2.81 7.66
N GLN A 90 -10.72 3.90 7.84
CA GLN A 90 -12.07 4.06 7.31
C GLN A 90 -12.05 4.06 5.76
N SER A 91 -11.08 4.73 5.15
CA SER A 91 -10.90 4.76 3.69
C SER A 91 -10.51 3.38 3.15
N TYR A 92 -9.65 2.65 3.86
CA TYR A 92 -9.30 1.27 3.55
C TYR A 92 -10.51 0.32 3.67
N LEU A 93 -11.38 0.54 4.65
CA LEU A 93 -12.64 -0.20 4.78
C LEU A 93 -13.59 0.06 3.60
N HIS A 94 -13.70 1.33 3.16
CA HIS A 94 -14.47 1.70 1.97
C HIS A 94 -13.98 0.98 0.71
N TYR A 95 -12.67 0.79 0.55
CA TYR A 95 -12.10 -0.01 -0.54
C TYR A 95 -12.61 -1.46 -0.53
N TYR A 96 -12.60 -2.15 0.62
CA TYR A 96 -13.15 -3.51 0.69
C TYR A 96 -14.66 -3.57 0.50
N ASN A 97 -15.38 -2.55 0.97
CA ASN A 97 -16.82 -2.45 0.73
C ASN A 97 -17.12 -2.28 -0.77
N ALA A 98 -16.30 -1.48 -1.48
CA ALA A 98 -16.38 -1.35 -2.93
C ALA A 98 -16.09 -2.69 -3.65
N ILE A 99 -15.08 -3.44 -3.20
CA ILE A 99 -14.80 -4.79 -3.74
C ILE A 99 -15.99 -5.73 -3.54
N TYR A 100 -16.59 -5.74 -2.34
CA TYR A 100 -17.77 -6.56 -2.06
C TYR A 100 -18.91 -6.25 -3.04
N HIS A 101 -19.31 -4.98 -3.15
CA HIS A 101 -20.38 -4.56 -4.05
C HIS A 101 -20.07 -4.89 -5.51
N LEU A 102 -18.81 -4.71 -5.95
CA LEU A 102 -18.39 -5.09 -7.29
C LEU A 102 -18.55 -6.60 -7.53
N LYS A 103 -18.16 -7.44 -6.56
CA LYS A 103 -18.27 -8.91 -6.65
C LYS A 103 -19.70 -9.40 -6.62
N THR A 104 -20.61 -8.67 -5.97
CA THR A 104 -22.05 -8.94 -5.97
C THR A 104 -22.79 -8.23 -7.12
N GLN A 105 -22.07 -7.71 -8.10
CA GLN A 105 -22.57 -7.06 -9.32
C GLN A 105 -23.33 -5.74 -9.10
N ASP A 106 -23.14 -5.11 -7.95
CA ASP A 106 -23.71 -3.82 -7.57
C ASP A 106 -22.70 -2.68 -7.83
N LYS A 107 -22.50 -2.36 -9.11
CA LYS A 107 -21.49 -1.38 -9.54
C LYS A 107 -21.73 0.02 -8.98
N ASP A 108 -22.98 0.45 -8.88
CA ASP A 108 -23.33 1.80 -8.40
C ASP A 108 -22.94 1.98 -6.94
N ASN A 109 -23.20 0.98 -6.08
CA ASN A 109 -22.75 1.07 -4.69
C ASN A 109 -21.24 0.84 -4.58
N ALA A 110 -20.62 0.04 -5.44
CA ALA A 110 -19.17 -0.07 -5.48
C ALA A 110 -18.50 1.29 -5.78
N GLU A 111 -19.00 2.03 -6.76
CA GLU A 111 -18.52 3.37 -7.10
C GLU A 111 -18.73 4.35 -5.93
N LYS A 112 -19.92 4.35 -5.30
CA LYS A 112 -20.18 5.21 -4.14
C LYS A 112 -19.26 4.93 -2.96
N GLN A 113 -18.92 3.65 -2.71
CA GLN A 113 -18.02 3.31 -1.61
C GLN A 113 -16.60 3.77 -1.90
N ILE A 114 -16.08 3.55 -3.12
CA ILE A 114 -14.72 3.99 -3.43
C ILE A 114 -14.61 5.52 -3.44
N ASP A 115 -15.61 6.23 -3.97
CA ASP A 115 -15.62 7.70 -4.00
C ASP A 115 -15.62 8.27 -2.57
N LYS A 116 -16.34 7.68 -1.62
CA LYS A 116 -16.28 8.07 -0.19
C LYS A 116 -14.89 7.90 0.42
N GLY A 117 -14.24 6.76 0.15
CA GLY A 117 -12.87 6.54 0.63
C GLY A 117 -11.88 7.55 0.05
N ILE A 118 -12.05 7.92 -1.23
CA ILE A 118 -11.25 8.95 -1.87
C ILE A 118 -11.47 10.31 -1.21
N GLU A 119 -12.73 10.72 -1.02
CA GLU A 119 -13.09 12.01 -0.41
C GLU A 119 -12.50 12.16 1.01
N LEU A 120 -12.61 11.15 1.86
CA LEU A 120 -12.03 11.16 3.22
C LEU A 120 -10.52 11.42 3.21
N LEU A 121 -9.81 10.82 2.26
CA LEU A 121 -8.38 11.07 2.12
C LEU A 121 -8.14 12.41 1.46
N GLU A 122 -8.82 12.80 0.38
CA GLU A 122 -8.62 14.08 -0.30
C GLU A 122 -8.78 15.28 0.66
N ASP A 123 -9.77 15.23 1.55
CA ASP A 123 -10.04 16.27 2.57
C ASP A 123 -9.08 16.24 3.77
N MET A 124 -8.32 15.17 3.95
CA MET A 124 -7.38 15.03 5.08
C MET A 124 -6.26 16.08 5.04
N GLU A 125 -6.10 16.84 6.11
CA GLU A 125 -4.94 17.74 6.27
C GLU A 125 -3.70 16.96 6.72
N ASN A 126 -2.49 17.47 6.41
CA ASN A 126 -1.22 16.91 6.89
C ASN A 126 -0.97 15.43 6.50
N LYS A 127 -1.44 15.01 5.32
CA LYS A 127 -1.17 13.69 4.75
C LYS A 127 0.32 13.35 4.76
N ASN A 128 0.67 12.16 5.21
CA ASN A 128 2.02 11.59 5.10
C ASN A 128 2.10 10.57 3.95
N SER A 129 3.23 9.86 3.87
CA SER A 129 3.51 8.89 2.81
C SER A 129 2.43 7.80 2.69
N GLU A 130 1.97 7.25 3.81
CA GLU A 130 0.95 6.19 3.81
C GLU A 130 -0.39 6.68 3.26
N ASP A 131 -0.80 7.88 3.65
CA ASP A 131 -2.07 8.47 3.20
C ASP A 131 -2.07 8.71 1.69
N TYR A 132 -0.97 9.21 1.14
CA TYR A 132 -0.82 9.38 -0.31
C TYR A 132 -0.78 8.04 -1.05
N ALA A 133 -0.14 7.01 -0.49
CA ALA A 133 -0.12 5.68 -1.09
C ALA A 133 -1.53 5.07 -1.11
N LEU A 134 -2.28 5.17 -0.01
CA LEU A 134 -3.65 4.68 0.05
C LEU A 134 -4.56 5.47 -0.90
N LEU A 135 -4.46 6.80 -0.94
CA LEU A 135 -5.23 7.63 -1.86
C LEU A 135 -4.99 7.24 -3.32
N ALA A 136 -3.72 7.02 -3.70
CA ALA A 136 -3.37 6.56 -5.04
C ALA A 136 -3.97 5.17 -5.34
N MET A 137 -3.99 4.25 -4.36
CA MET A 137 -4.62 2.94 -4.53
C MET A 137 -6.12 3.06 -4.79
N LEU A 138 -6.82 3.86 -3.99
CA LEU A 138 -8.26 4.08 -4.10
C LEU A 138 -8.63 4.75 -5.44
N GLN A 139 -7.87 5.78 -5.84
CA GLN A 139 -8.03 6.44 -7.14
C GLN A 139 -7.78 5.45 -8.30
N SER A 140 -6.76 4.60 -8.20
CA SER A 140 -6.49 3.56 -9.20
C SER A 140 -7.66 2.58 -9.32
N PHE A 141 -8.22 2.12 -8.20
CA PHE A 141 -9.39 1.24 -8.20
C PHE A 141 -10.61 1.93 -8.81
N SER A 142 -10.80 3.23 -8.55
CA SER A 142 -11.94 3.98 -9.08
C SER A 142 -12.00 4.04 -10.61
N MET A 143 -10.85 3.91 -11.29
CA MET A 143 -10.75 4.04 -12.75
C MET A 143 -11.68 3.08 -13.51
N GLN A 144 -11.99 1.91 -12.95
CA GLN A 144 -12.89 0.95 -13.59
C GLN A 144 -14.36 1.43 -13.67
N PHE A 145 -14.73 2.45 -12.89
CA PHE A 145 -16.05 3.07 -12.89
C PHE A 145 -16.10 4.36 -13.72
N LYS A 146 -14.93 4.95 -14.02
CA LYS A 146 -14.85 6.24 -14.72
C LYS A 146 -14.46 6.01 -16.18
N SER A 147 -15.27 6.52 -17.10
CA SER A 147 -15.02 6.38 -18.54
C SER A 147 -14.68 7.71 -19.23
N GLY A 148 -14.13 7.60 -20.45
CA GLY A 148 -13.89 8.74 -21.32
C GLY A 148 -12.84 9.72 -20.78
N VAL A 149 -13.17 11.01 -20.81
CA VAL A 149 -12.22 12.11 -20.58
C VAL A 149 -11.61 12.14 -19.17
N LYS A 150 -12.22 11.48 -18.17
CA LYS A 150 -11.73 11.49 -16.78
C LYS A 150 -10.55 10.55 -16.54
N ALA A 151 -10.43 9.46 -17.31
CA ALA A 151 -9.45 8.41 -17.04
C ALA A 151 -7.98 8.91 -17.07
N PRO A 152 -7.55 9.75 -18.04
CA PRO A 152 -6.18 10.29 -18.02
C PRO A 152 -5.88 11.19 -16.81
N PHE A 153 -6.86 11.98 -16.35
CA PHE A 153 -6.68 12.84 -15.17
C PHE A 153 -6.54 12.01 -13.89
N ILE A 154 -7.36 10.97 -13.73
CA ILE A 154 -7.28 10.07 -12.58
C ILE A 154 -5.93 9.34 -12.60
N SER A 155 -5.51 8.79 -13.73
CA SER A 155 -4.21 8.11 -13.84
C SER A 155 -3.04 9.03 -13.48
N LYS A 156 -3.09 10.31 -13.91
CA LYS A 156 -2.09 11.31 -13.51
C LYS A 156 -2.10 11.59 -12.00
N ASN A 157 -3.28 11.63 -11.38
CA ASN A 157 -3.40 11.82 -9.92
C ASN A 157 -2.83 10.61 -9.16
N VAL A 158 -3.10 9.39 -9.64
CA VAL A 158 -2.52 8.15 -9.09
C VAL A 158 -0.99 8.23 -9.13
N GLU A 159 -0.40 8.55 -10.28
CA GLU A 159 1.06 8.69 -10.41
C GLU A 159 1.61 9.78 -9.48
N SER A 160 0.97 10.96 -9.45
CA SER A 160 1.41 12.08 -8.60
C SER A 160 1.38 11.74 -7.11
N ASN A 161 0.29 11.12 -6.64
CA ASN A 161 0.14 10.74 -5.24
C ASN A 161 1.13 9.63 -4.85
N ALA A 162 1.29 8.61 -5.68
CA ALA A 162 2.21 7.52 -5.38
C ALA A 162 3.69 7.96 -5.43
N GLN A 163 4.05 8.89 -6.32
CA GLN A 163 5.38 9.52 -6.32
C GLN A 163 5.60 10.43 -5.12
N LYS A 164 4.55 11.13 -4.65
CA LYS A 164 4.63 11.93 -3.43
C LYS A 164 4.83 11.04 -2.20
N ALA A 165 4.14 9.91 -2.13
CA ALA A 165 4.37 8.90 -1.10
C ALA A 165 5.83 8.42 -1.10
N GLU A 166 6.38 8.04 -2.26
CA GLU A 166 7.78 7.62 -2.37
C GLU A 166 8.77 8.71 -1.96
N LYS A 167 8.53 9.97 -2.33
CA LYS A 167 9.40 11.10 -1.97
C LYS A 167 9.37 11.40 -0.48
N LEU A 168 8.22 11.24 0.16
CA LEU A 168 8.07 11.43 1.59
C LEU A 168 8.73 10.28 2.36
N ASP A 169 8.54 9.03 1.92
CA ASP A 169 9.23 7.87 2.49
C ASP A 169 9.66 6.89 1.39
N ALA A 170 10.96 6.85 1.12
CA ALA A 170 11.55 5.96 0.13
C ALA A 170 11.55 4.48 0.54
N LYS A 171 11.12 4.15 1.76
CA LYS A 171 10.92 2.78 2.25
C LYS A 171 9.46 2.35 2.32
N ASN A 172 8.51 3.24 2.00
CA ASN A 172 7.11 2.88 1.95
C ASN A 172 6.85 1.86 0.81
N VAL A 173 6.65 0.59 1.17
CA VAL A 173 6.35 -0.49 0.24
C VAL A 173 5.13 -0.18 -0.63
N ARG A 174 4.12 0.45 -0.05
CA ARG A 174 2.81 0.70 -0.68
C ARG A 174 2.94 1.73 -1.78
N ALA A 175 3.82 2.72 -1.62
CA ALA A 175 4.13 3.68 -2.68
C ALA A 175 4.64 2.96 -3.94
N TYR A 176 5.60 2.04 -3.79
CA TYR A 176 6.13 1.26 -4.92
C TYR A 176 5.11 0.30 -5.51
N TYR A 177 4.34 -0.40 -4.66
CA TYR A 177 3.29 -1.29 -5.12
C TYR A 177 2.22 -0.56 -5.94
N VAL A 178 1.73 0.59 -5.48
CA VAL A 178 0.69 1.34 -6.18
C VAL A 178 1.22 1.94 -7.49
N GLN A 179 2.46 2.44 -7.51
CA GLN A 179 3.09 2.86 -8.77
C GLN A 179 3.21 1.70 -9.77
N ALA A 180 3.60 0.51 -9.29
CA ALA A 180 3.69 -0.66 -10.14
C ALA A 180 2.32 -1.10 -10.67
N SER A 181 1.30 -1.09 -9.81
CA SER A 181 -0.08 -1.40 -10.18
C SER A 181 -0.58 -0.46 -11.28
N ASN A 182 -0.40 0.85 -11.12
CA ASN A 182 -0.79 1.83 -12.12
C ASN A 182 -0.06 1.60 -13.45
N ASP A 183 1.25 1.35 -13.43
CA ASP A 183 2.04 1.06 -14.63
C ASP A 183 1.61 -0.26 -15.29
N TYR A 184 1.35 -1.31 -14.49
CA TYR A 184 0.95 -2.65 -14.97
C TYR A 184 -0.40 -2.64 -15.68
N TYR A 185 -1.37 -1.88 -15.17
CA TYR A 185 -2.71 -1.77 -15.76
C TYR A 185 -2.81 -0.71 -16.86
N THR A 186 -1.83 0.17 -17.00
CA THR A 186 -1.78 1.14 -18.10
C THR A 186 -1.46 0.42 -19.41
N PRO A 187 -2.27 0.59 -20.48
CA PRO A 187 -1.97 -0.01 -21.79
C PRO A 187 -0.62 0.42 -22.36
N GLU A 188 0.06 -0.48 -23.07
CA GLU A 188 1.39 -0.25 -23.65
C GLU A 188 1.45 0.95 -24.61
N GLN A 189 0.38 1.18 -25.38
CA GLN A 189 0.27 2.35 -26.27
C GLN A 189 0.31 3.70 -25.52
N TYR A 190 -0.02 3.70 -24.23
CA TYR A 190 0.10 4.84 -23.33
C TYR A 190 1.38 4.81 -22.49
N GLY A 191 2.27 3.85 -22.76
CA GLY A 191 3.58 3.73 -22.13
C GLY A 191 3.63 2.87 -20.87
N GLY A 192 2.55 2.17 -20.51
CA GLY A 192 2.51 1.27 -19.36
C GLY A 192 3.34 -0.01 -19.55
N GLY A 193 3.49 -0.76 -18.45
CA GLY A 193 4.24 -2.01 -18.37
C GLY A 193 5.76 -1.87 -18.34
N LYS A 194 6.31 -0.64 -18.37
CA LYS A 194 7.76 -0.39 -18.46
C LYS A 194 8.45 -0.32 -17.10
N LYS A 195 7.72 0.05 -16.05
CA LYS A 195 8.26 0.31 -14.72
C LYS A 195 7.84 -0.77 -13.71
N ALA A 196 6.73 -1.47 -13.97
CA ALA A 196 6.10 -2.41 -13.05
C ALA A 196 7.08 -3.43 -12.45
N GLU A 197 7.86 -4.12 -13.28
CA GLU A 197 8.83 -5.12 -12.79
C GLU A 197 9.82 -4.51 -11.78
N LYS A 198 10.47 -3.39 -12.14
CA LYS A 198 11.45 -2.71 -11.26
C LYS A 198 10.82 -2.26 -9.95
N LEU A 199 9.62 -1.70 -10.01
CA LEU A 199 8.91 -1.19 -8.84
C LEU A 199 8.46 -2.34 -7.92
N LEU A 200 7.97 -3.44 -8.48
CA LEU A 200 7.58 -4.63 -7.71
C LEU A 200 8.78 -5.29 -7.05
N LEU A 201 9.90 -5.44 -7.77
CA LEU A 201 11.16 -5.92 -7.20
C LEU A 201 11.61 -5.04 -6.01
N LYS A 202 11.45 -3.72 -6.14
CA LYS A 202 11.74 -2.79 -5.05
C LYS A 202 10.79 -3.01 -3.86
N ALA A 203 9.48 -3.11 -4.09
CA ALA A 203 8.49 -3.37 -3.05
C ALA A 203 8.78 -4.65 -2.27
N VAL A 204 9.02 -5.79 -2.94
CA VAL A 204 9.29 -7.06 -2.26
C VAL A 204 10.63 -7.08 -1.51
N SER A 205 11.60 -6.23 -1.91
CA SER A 205 12.89 -6.10 -1.22
C SER A 205 12.82 -5.32 0.10
N LEU A 206 11.79 -4.50 0.30
CA LEU A 206 11.63 -3.64 1.47
C LEU A 206 10.91 -4.38 2.62
N PRO A 207 11.14 -4.00 3.89
CA PRO A 207 10.36 -4.53 5.01
C PRO A 207 8.91 -4.03 4.93
N GLU A 208 7.94 -4.84 5.36
CA GLU A 208 6.51 -4.44 5.38
C GLU A 208 6.28 -3.19 6.22
N GLN A 209 6.95 -3.10 7.37
CA GLN A 209 6.90 -1.98 8.27
C GLN A 209 8.31 -1.67 8.77
N SER A 210 8.62 -0.39 8.90
CA SER A 210 9.83 0.06 9.59
C SER A 210 9.77 -0.26 11.09
N ILE A 211 8.57 -0.14 11.68
CA ILE A 211 8.27 -0.45 13.08
C ILE A 211 7.07 -1.39 13.12
N LYS A 212 7.23 -2.55 13.77
CA LYS A 212 6.13 -3.51 13.94
C LYS A 212 5.07 -2.90 14.84
N SER A 213 3.88 -2.65 14.29
CA SER A 213 2.77 -2.02 15.03
C SER A 213 1.44 -2.66 14.63
N PRO A 214 0.56 -2.97 15.60
CA PRO A 214 -0.77 -3.51 15.30
C PRO A 214 -1.74 -2.44 14.73
N TYR A 215 -1.30 -1.19 14.63
CA TYR A 215 -2.12 -0.06 14.19
C TYR A 215 -1.70 0.52 12.85
N LEU A 216 -0.42 0.35 12.50
CA LEU A 216 0.13 0.85 11.24
C LEU A 216 -0.17 -0.12 10.09
N PRO A 217 -0.24 0.38 8.85
CA PRO A 217 -0.48 -0.48 7.69
C PRO A 217 0.67 -1.45 7.43
N SER A 218 0.33 -2.66 7.01
CA SER A 218 1.26 -3.72 6.61
C SER A 218 0.95 -4.29 5.21
N TRP A 219 -0.12 -3.85 4.54
CA TRP A 219 -0.45 -4.23 3.16
C TRP A 219 0.61 -3.75 2.15
N GLY A 220 0.50 -4.22 0.90
CA GLY A 220 1.29 -3.81 -0.25
C GLY A 220 2.38 -4.80 -0.64
N LYS A 221 3.00 -5.48 0.32
CA LYS A 221 4.08 -6.45 0.03
C LYS A 221 3.54 -7.78 -0.47
N GLU A 222 2.47 -8.30 0.14
CA GLU A 222 1.76 -9.49 -0.31
C GLU A 222 1.26 -9.29 -1.76
N GLU A 223 0.61 -8.15 -2.02
CA GLU A 223 0.10 -7.80 -3.34
C GLU A 223 1.23 -7.58 -4.36
N ALA A 224 2.39 -7.11 -3.93
CA ALA A 224 3.57 -6.99 -4.79
C ALA A 224 4.11 -8.36 -5.21
N TYR A 225 4.19 -9.35 -4.30
CA TYR A 225 4.57 -10.72 -4.68
C TYR A 225 3.57 -11.33 -5.67
N GLU A 226 2.28 -11.15 -5.41
CA GLU A 226 1.20 -11.65 -6.27
C GLU A 226 1.30 -11.06 -7.68
N MET A 227 1.45 -9.74 -7.78
CA MET A 227 1.53 -9.03 -9.06
C MET A 227 2.83 -9.32 -9.80
N LEU A 228 3.96 -9.42 -9.10
CA LEU A 228 5.25 -9.77 -9.70
C LEU A 228 5.23 -11.17 -10.30
N THR A 229 4.64 -12.12 -9.57
CA THR A 229 4.44 -13.49 -10.07
C THR A 229 3.56 -13.49 -11.33
N LYS A 230 2.44 -12.76 -11.32
CA LYS A 230 1.58 -12.61 -12.51
C LYS A 230 2.31 -11.97 -13.70
N LEU A 231 3.13 -10.96 -13.44
CA LEU A 231 3.93 -10.29 -14.46
C LEU A 231 4.88 -11.28 -15.14
N TYR A 232 5.58 -12.11 -14.35
CA TYR A 232 6.48 -13.13 -14.89
C TYR A 232 5.75 -14.26 -15.61
N ILE A 233 4.59 -14.70 -15.11
CA ILE A 233 3.72 -15.65 -15.82
C ILE A 233 3.30 -15.08 -17.18
N LYS A 234 2.86 -13.83 -17.23
CA LYS A 234 2.44 -13.16 -18.48
C LYS A 234 3.59 -13.07 -19.49
N ALA A 235 4.83 -12.90 -19.00
CA ALA A 235 6.04 -12.83 -19.81
C ALA A 235 6.67 -14.21 -20.11
N GLU A 236 6.04 -15.31 -19.68
CA GLU A 236 6.56 -16.68 -19.79
C GLU A 236 7.96 -16.87 -19.17
N LYS A 237 8.31 -16.04 -18.18
CA LYS A 237 9.53 -16.13 -17.37
C LYS A 237 9.30 -17.07 -16.18
N TRP A 238 9.24 -18.37 -16.46
CA TRP A 238 8.73 -19.38 -15.51
C TRP A 238 9.59 -19.55 -14.26
N GLU A 239 10.92 -19.44 -14.38
CA GLU A 239 11.83 -19.58 -13.22
C GLU A 239 11.66 -18.43 -12.24
N GLU A 240 11.58 -17.19 -12.74
CA GLU A 240 11.29 -16.01 -11.92
C GLU A 240 9.88 -16.07 -11.32
N ALA A 241 8.89 -16.53 -12.09
CA ALA A 241 7.54 -16.70 -11.59
C ALA A 241 7.49 -17.70 -10.43
N LYS A 242 8.13 -18.87 -10.55
CA LYS A 242 8.21 -19.88 -9.48
C LYS A 242 8.95 -19.34 -8.26
N LYS A 243 10.06 -18.62 -8.47
CA LYS A 243 10.83 -18.00 -7.39
C LYS A 243 9.97 -17.05 -6.57
N TYR A 244 9.34 -16.06 -7.19
CA TYR A 244 8.57 -15.04 -6.47
C TYR A 244 7.24 -15.57 -5.93
N TYR A 245 6.66 -16.60 -6.55
CA TYR A 245 5.56 -17.36 -5.96
C TYR A 245 5.99 -18.03 -4.65
N GLN A 246 7.13 -18.74 -4.66
CA GLN A 246 7.63 -19.46 -3.48
C GLN A 246 8.00 -18.52 -2.34
N GLU A 247 8.74 -17.45 -2.62
CA GLU A 247 9.04 -16.40 -1.63
C GLU A 247 7.75 -15.77 -1.07
N GLY A 248 6.75 -15.54 -1.93
CA GLY A 248 5.44 -15.01 -1.52
C GLY A 248 4.68 -15.94 -0.58
N ILE A 249 4.62 -17.25 -0.85
CA ILE A 249 3.97 -18.23 0.02
C ILE A 249 4.74 -18.44 1.32
N GLU A 250 6.07 -18.37 1.31
CA GLU A 250 6.88 -18.43 2.53
C GLU A 250 6.63 -17.23 3.44
N ALA A 251 6.54 -16.02 2.86
CA ALA A 251 6.24 -14.80 3.60
C ALA A 251 4.77 -14.73 4.05
N TYR A 252 3.84 -15.20 3.22
CA TYR A 252 2.39 -15.13 3.44
C TYR A 252 1.74 -16.51 3.25
N PRO A 253 1.96 -17.45 4.18
CA PRO A 253 1.49 -18.84 4.03
C PRO A 253 -0.04 -18.97 4.00
N ASN A 254 -0.76 -17.95 4.46
CA ASN A 254 -2.22 -17.91 4.43
C ASN A 254 -2.78 -17.04 3.29
N SER A 255 -1.94 -16.57 2.35
CA SER A 255 -2.38 -15.75 1.23
C SER A 255 -3.21 -16.55 0.24
N TYR A 256 -4.51 -16.25 0.17
CA TYR A 256 -5.38 -16.85 -0.84
C TYR A 256 -4.97 -16.42 -2.26
N VAL A 257 -4.65 -15.13 -2.43
CA VAL A 257 -4.37 -14.55 -3.75
C VAL A 257 -3.08 -15.07 -4.37
N ILE A 258 -2.02 -15.26 -3.58
CA ILE A 258 -0.77 -15.88 -4.07
C ILE A 258 -1.01 -17.37 -4.33
N SER A 259 -1.70 -18.08 -3.41
CA SER A 259 -1.96 -19.52 -3.54
C SER A 259 -2.70 -19.90 -4.83
N GLN A 260 -3.62 -19.05 -5.31
CA GLN A 260 -4.32 -19.29 -6.57
C GLN A 260 -3.40 -19.38 -7.79
N LEU A 261 -2.20 -18.77 -7.73
CA LEU A 261 -1.24 -18.78 -8.83
C LEU A 261 -0.55 -20.13 -9.03
N ALA A 262 -0.59 -21.03 -8.03
CA ALA A 262 0.01 -22.37 -8.11
C ALA A 262 -0.43 -23.12 -9.37
N THR A 263 -1.73 -23.07 -9.67
CA THR A 263 -2.35 -23.74 -10.84
C THR A 263 -1.78 -23.29 -12.18
N LYS A 264 -1.23 -22.07 -12.26
CA LYS A 264 -0.61 -21.52 -13.48
C LYS A 264 0.84 -21.93 -13.66
N LEU A 265 1.48 -22.45 -12.60
CA LEU A 265 2.89 -22.83 -12.58
C LEU A 265 3.10 -24.34 -12.71
N VAL A 266 2.06 -25.15 -12.54
CA VAL A 266 2.13 -26.61 -12.69
C VAL A 266 2.53 -26.97 -14.13
N GLY A 267 3.62 -27.74 -14.27
CA GLY A 267 4.09 -28.24 -15.56
C GLY A 267 4.75 -27.19 -16.46
N LYS A 268 5.07 -26.01 -15.92
CA LYS A 268 5.89 -24.97 -16.55
C LYS A 268 7.31 -25.01 -16.05
#